data_AF-A0A8T6UVP5-F1
#
_entry.id   AF-A0A8T6UVP5-F1
#
_cell.length_a   1.000
_cell.length_b   1.000
_cell.length_c   1.000
_cell.angle_alpha   90.00
_cell.angle_beta   90.00
_cell.angle_gamma   90.00
#
_symmetry.space_group_name_H-M   'P 1'
#
loop_
_entity.id
_entity.type
_entity.pdbx_description
1 polymer ?
#
loop_
_entity_poly.entity_id
_entity_poly.type
_entity_poly.pdbx_seq_one_letter_code
_entity_poly.pdbx_strand_id
1 'polypeptide(L)'
;TFLQTDYRNIVRNLGNITADSLYGGYKEKFIAQCNLLQKHAGRGLKKFLTRYLEKYEVENLIKLIRRKETNRPVSKREILELPFSKLPYSKLFQAENSTEIFNLLNGSPYELEEEVIDLYTDYSSLLPVEGYLWKKFYERVMKSVGKLPDSGKKIREMLMMEIDIRNCFIAAGPPLYGYSPDLAEALLIRPPLKISLLDLKNFLHSKEPQEVLEGRPYRLIRKLLLKGEEGKAEVEASRYIIGWLMEKKRMNFVSSLYVMLYLKLCEAEFKNLTTLTYGVKYNLPPENISENVILTLLS
;
A
#
# COMPACT_ATOMS: atom_id res chain seq x y z
N THR A 1 -16.28 -19.99 13.30
CA THR A 1 -15.50 -20.96 12.48
C THR A 1 -15.53 -20.52 11.02
N PHE A 2 -14.41 -20.54 10.24
CA PHE A 2 -14.39 -20.18 8.80
C PHE A 2 -15.48 -20.88 7.96
N LEU A 3 -15.91 -22.06 8.42
CA LEU A 3 -17.03 -22.81 7.86
C LEU A 3 -18.39 -22.11 7.98
N GLN A 4 -18.51 -20.97 8.64
CA GLN A 4 -19.75 -20.19 8.75
C GLN A 4 -19.67 -18.87 7.96
N THR A 5 -18.58 -18.62 7.24
CA THR A 5 -18.38 -17.41 6.44
C THR A 5 -18.28 -17.76 4.95
N ASP A 6 -18.19 -16.74 4.11
CA ASP A 6 -17.97 -16.89 2.66
C ASP A 6 -16.64 -17.58 2.31
N TYR A 7 -15.77 -17.82 3.31
CA TYR A 7 -14.54 -18.59 3.18
C TYR A 7 -14.73 -20.10 3.31
N ARG A 8 -15.95 -20.59 3.63
CA ARG A 8 -16.26 -22.02 3.74
C ARG A 8 -15.76 -22.80 2.52
N ASN A 9 -16.07 -22.33 1.32
CA ASN A 9 -15.74 -23.03 0.09
C ASN A 9 -14.23 -23.01 -0.18
N ILE A 10 -13.55 -21.92 0.18
CA ILE A 10 -12.09 -21.82 0.10
C ILE A 10 -11.48 -22.91 0.99
N VAL A 11 -11.84 -22.95 2.28
CA VAL A 11 -11.29 -23.93 3.22
C VAL A 11 -11.61 -25.38 2.82
N ARG A 12 -12.82 -25.66 2.33
CA ARG A 12 -13.21 -27.01 1.87
C ARG A 12 -12.42 -27.49 0.66
N ASN A 13 -12.00 -26.57 -0.20
CA ASN A 13 -11.24 -26.89 -1.41
C ASN A 13 -9.73 -26.96 -1.15
N LEU A 14 -9.26 -26.56 0.02
CA LEU A 14 -7.87 -26.73 0.43
C LEU A 14 -7.67 -28.17 0.90
N GLY A 15 -6.94 -28.98 0.12
CA GLY A 15 -6.63 -30.36 0.50
C GLY A 15 -5.89 -30.46 1.83
N ASN A 16 -4.82 -29.68 2.00
CA ASN A 16 -4.11 -29.53 3.27
C ASN A 16 -4.23 -28.08 3.77
N ILE A 17 -4.74 -27.92 4.99
CA ILE A 17 -4.88 -26.61 5.63
C ILE A 17 -3.54 -26.25 6.28
N THR A 18 -2.83 -25.30 5.66
CA THR A 18 -1.60 -24.69 6.18
C THR A 18 -1.73 -23.18 6.08
N ALA A 19 -0.90 -22.42 6.79
CA ALA A 19 -0.91 -20.96 6.66
C ALA A 19 -0.72 -20.49 5.22
N ASP A 20 0.15 -21.18 4.48
CA ASP A 20 0.49 -20.84 3.12
C ASP A 20 -0.67 -21.18 2.15
N SER A 21 -1.41 -22.28 2.40
CA SER A 21 -2.58 -22.65 1.60
C SER A 21 -3.78 -21.73 1.89
N LEU A 22 -3.97 -21.35 3.15
CA LEU A 22 -4.95 -20.34 3.57
C LEU A 22 -4.64 -18.96 2.96
N TYR A 23 -3.39 -18.51 3.05
CA TYR A 23 -2.94 -17.27 2.42
C TYR A 23 -3.22 -17.27 0.91
N GLY A 24 -2.94 -18.38 0.22
CA GLY A 24 -3.28 -18.56 -1.19
C GLY A 24 -4.77 -18.35 -1.46
N GLY A 25 -5.63 -19.01 -0.68
CA GLY A 25 -7.08 -18.87 -0.80
C GLY A 25 -7.60 -17.46 -0.51
N TYR A 26 -7.05 -16.77 0.50
CA TYR A 26 -7.41 -15.39 0.80
C TYR A 26 -6.98 -14.44 -0.33
N LYS A 27 -5.79 -14.66 -0.88
CA LYS A 27 -5.26 -13.88 -2.01
C LYS A 27 -6.13 -14.03 -3.24
N GLU A 28 -6.51 -15.27 -3.59
CA GLU A 28 -7.41 -15.53 -4.73
C GLU A 28 -8.76 -14.85 -4.56
N LYS A 29 -9.35 -14.91 -3.36
CA LYS A 29 -10.61 -14.20 -3.07
C LYS A 29 -10.45 -12.69 -3.24
N PHE A 30 -9.39 -12.12 -2.70
CA PHE A 30 -9.13 -10.68 -2.80
C PHE A 30 -8.92 -10.24 -4.25
N ILE A 31 -8.16 -11.00 -5.04
CA ILE A 31 -7.98 -10.77 -6.48
C ILE A 31 -9.33 -10.84 -7.21
N ALA A 32 -10.16 -11.84 -6.89
CA ALA A 32 -11.49 -11.98 -7.48
C ALA A 32 -12.39 -10.78 -7.17
N GLN A 33 -12.36 -10.27 -5.93
CA GLN A 33 -13.08 -9.06 -5.53
C GLN A 33 -12.60 -7.82 -6.30
N CYS A 34 -11.28 -7.61 -6.41
CA CYS A 34 -10.71 -6.53 -7.20
C CYS A 34 -11.14 -6.59 -8.67
N ASN A 35 -11.10 -7.79 -9.27
CA ASN A 35 -11.52 -8.00 -10.64
C ASN A 35 -13.03 -7.75 -10.83
N LEU A 36 -13.87 -8.19 -9.88
CA LEU A 36 -15.31 -7.97 -9.92
C LEU A 36 -15.65 -6.48 -9.87
N LEU A 37 -15.04 -5.72 -8.96
CA LEU A 37 -15.24 -4.27 -8.88
C LEU A 37 -14.82 -3.57 -10.17
N GLN A 38 -13.66 -3.92 -10.72
CA GLN A 38 -13.16 -3.31 -11.94
C GLN A 38 -14.03 -3.67 -13.17
N LYS A 39 -14.44 -4.92 -13.29
CA LYS A 39 -15.19 -5.45 -14.45
C LYS A 39 -16.58 -4.83 -14.56
N HIS A 40 -17.27 -4.67 -13.43
CA HIS A 40 -18.65 -4.19 -13.38
C HIS A 40 -18.79 -2.68 -13.14
N ALA A 41 -17.69 -1.97 -12.89
CA ALA A 41 -17.71 -0.51 -12.77
C ALA A 41 -18.00 0.18 -14.10
N GLY A 42 -18.75 1.29 -14.05
CA GLY A 42 -18.93 2.20 -15.18
C GLY A 42 -17.61 2.80 -15.66
N ARG A 43 -17.55 3.28 -16.91
CA ARG A 43 -16.30 3.67 -17.61
C ARG A 43 -15.34 4.54 -16.78
N GLY A 44 -15.85 5.60 -16.12
CA GLY A 44 -15.04 6.51 -15.31
C GLY A 44 -14.44 5.82 -14.07
N LEU A 45 -15.29 5.11 -13.31
CA LEU A 45 -14.89 4.38 -12.11
C LEU A 45 -13.96 3.20 -12.44
N LYS A 46 -14.22 2.47 -13.52
CA LYS A 46 -13.34 1.38 -13.99
C LYS A 46 -11.93 1.87 -14.28
N LYS A 47 -11.81 3.00 -14.98
CA LYS A 47 -10.51 3.61 -15.26
C LYS A 47 -9.78 4.03 -13.99
N PHE A 48 -10.50 4.64 -13.06
CA PHE A 48 -9.95 5.02 -11.76
C PHE A 48 -9.52 3.79 -10.94
N LEU A 49 -10.37 2.78 -10.78
CA LEU A 49 -10.05 1.56 -10.04
C LEU A 49 -8.84 0.83 -10.64
N THR A 50 -8.74 0.77 -11.97
CA THR A 50 -7.56 0.21 -12.63
C THR A 50 -6.30 0.95 -12.21
N ARG A 51 -6.31 2.30 -12.23
CA ARG A 51 -5.16 3.11 -11.78
C ARG A 51 -4.91 3.03 -10.28
N TYR A 52 -5.95 2.90 -9.46
CA TYR A 52 -5.81 2.79 -8.01
C TYR A 52 -5.20 1.45 -7.60
N LEU A 53 -5.58 0.37 -8.29
CA LEU A 53 -5.10 -0.99 -8.03
C LEU A 53 -3.68 -1.24 -8.57
N GLU A 54 -3.13 -0.35 -9.40
CA GLU A 54 -1.70 -0.36 -9.78
C GLU A 54 -0.75 -0.23 -8.58
N LYS A 55 -1.23 0.16 -7.40
CA LYS A 55 -0.41 0.12 -6.17
C LYS A 55 0.13 -1.28 -5.89
N TYR A 56 -0.62 -2.34 -6.23
CA TYR A 56 -0.17 -3.71 -6.06
C TYR A 56 0.93 -4.08 -7.06
N GLU A 57 0.92 -3.48 -8.24
CA GLU A 57 2.02 -3.60 -9.20
C GLU A 57 3.28 -2.93 -8.65
N VAL A 58 3.16 -1.74 -8.05
CA VAL A 58 4.27 -1.07 -7.36
C VAL A 58 4.83 -1.92 -6.22
N GLU A 59 3.96 -2.43 -5.33
CA GLU A 59 4.37 -3.32 -4.24
C GLU A 59 5.06 -4.60 -4.75
N ASN A 60 4.54 -5.19 -5.83
CA ASN A 60 5.14 -6.37 -6.44
C ASN A 60 6.52 -6.06 -7.03
N LEU A 61 6.68 -4.95 -7.74
CA LEU A 61 7.97 -4.52 -8.30
C LEU A 61 9.00 -4.29 -7.19
N ILE A 62 8.64 -3.53 -6.16
CA ILE A 62 9.52 -3.27 -5.01
C ILE A 62 9.94 -4.59 -4.36
N LYS A 63 8.99 -5.52 -4.16
CA LYS A 63 9.28 -6.83 -3.57
C LYS A 63 10.22 -7.65 -4.45
N LEU A 64 10.01 -7.66 -5.77
CA LEU A 64 10.87 -8.35 -6.72
C LEU A 64 12.29 -7.79 -6.69
N ILE A 65 12.44 -6.47 -6.82
CA ILE A 65 13.74 -5.80 -6.83
C ILE A 65 14.48 -6.07 -5.51
N ARG A 66 13.83 -5.86 -4.35
CA ARG A 66 14.43 -6.11 -3.02
C ARG A 66 14.94 -7.55 -2.85
N ARG A 67 14.26 -8.51 -3.46
CA ARG A 67 14.61 -9.93 -3.36
C ARG A 67 15.78 -10.28 -4.27
N LYS A 68 15.91 -9.62 -5.43
CA LYS A 68 17.12 -9.72 -6.27
C LYS A 68 18.33 -9.17 -5.54
N GLU A 69 18.20 -8.00 -4.91
CA GLU A 69 19.29 -7.40 -4.10
C GLU A 69 19.74 -8.29 -2.93
N THR A 70 18.82 -9.02 -2.33
CA THR A 70 19.13 -9.91 -1.19
C THR A 70 19.45 -11.35 -1.62
N ASN A 71 19.54 -11.63 -2.93
CA ASN A 71 19.71 -12.99 -3.48
C ASN A 71 18.74 -14.02 -2.90
N ARG A 72 17.50 -13.58 -2.65
CA ARG A 72 16.43 -14.45 -2.13
C ARG A 72 15.42 -14.76 -3.23
N PRO A 73 14.94 -16.01 -3.34
CA PRO A 73 13.89 -16.34 -4.30
C PRO A 73 12.60 -15.60 -3.95
N VAL A 74 11.85 -15.21 -4.99
CA VAL A 74 10.49 -14.68 -4.84
C VAL A 74 9.51 -15.75 -5.26
N SER A 75 8.60 -16.11 -4.36
CA SER A 75 7.53 -17.02 -4.72
C SER A 75 6.45 -16.29 -5.51
N LYS A 76 5.96 -16.88 -6.60
CA LYS A 76 4.73 -16.41 -7.29
C LYS A 76 3.55 -16.28 -6.33
N ARG A 77 3.56 -17.03 -5.21
CA ARG A 77 2.51 -16.93 -4.19
C ARG A 77 2.54 -15.58 -3.46
N GLU A 78 3.70 -14.96 -3.27
CA GLU A 78 3.86 -13.68 -2.57
C GLU A 78 3.49 -12.46 -3.45
N ILE A 79 3.28 -12.67 -4.75
CA ILE A 79 2.93 -11.64 -5.72
C ILE A 79 1.41 -11.58 -5.91
N LEU A 80 0.88 -10.36 -5.91
CA LEU A 80 -0.52 -10.06 -6.13
C LEU A 80 -0.73 -9.66 -7.59
N GLU A 81 -0.79 -10.66 -8.46
CA GLU A 81 -0.98 -10.47 -9.89
C GLU A 81 -2.47 -10.25 -10.21
N LEU A 82 -2.83 -9.01 -10.55
CA LEU A 82 -4.19 -8.67 -10.93
C LEU A 82 -4.46 -9.05 -12.39
N PRO A 83 -5.64 -9.58 -12.75
CA PRO A 83 -5.94 -10.05 -14.11
C PRO A 83 -5.84 -8.99 -15.22
N PHE A 84 -5.95 -7.71 -14.86
CA PHE A 84 -5.84 -6.58 -15.77
C PHE A 84 -4.45 -5.92 -15.74
N SER A 85 -3.49 -6.52 -15.03
CA SER A 85 -2.11 -6.06 -15.01
C SER A 85 -1.46 -6.23 -16.37
N LYS A 86 -0.58 -5.30 -16.72
CA LYS A 86 0.19 -5.34 -17.97
C LYS A 86 1.67 -5.64 -17.75
N LEU A 87 2.08 -5.84 -16.50
CA LEU A 87 3.47 -6.15 -16.20
C LEU A 87 3.83 -7.55 -16.73
N PRO A 88 5.02 -7.72 -17.35
CA PRO A 88 5.46 -9.00 -17.86
C PRO A 88 6.00 -9.87 -16.71
N TYR A 89 5.15 -10.27 -15.76
CA TYR A 89 5.57 -11.00 -14.55
C TYR A 89 6.44 -12.21 -14.85
N SER A 90 6.14 -12.98 -15.90
CA SER A 90 6.96 -14.12 -16.33
C SER A 90 8.42 -13.73 -16.56
N LYS A 91 8.68 -12.62 -17.26
CA LYS A 91 10.03 -12.09 -17.49
C LYS A 91 10.62 -11.48 -16.22
N LEU A 92 9.82 -10.75 -15.44
CA LEU A 92 10.27 -10.13 -14.19
C LEU A 92 10.75 -11.17 -13.16
N PHE A 93 10.14 -12.34 -13.10
CA PHE A 93 10.62 -13.43 -12.24
C PHE A 93 11.95 -14.01 -12.72
N GLN A 94 12.14 -14.09 -14.04
CA GLN A 94 13.32 -14.67 -14.69
C GLN A 94 14.52 -13.73 -14.66
N ALA A 95 14.31 -12.42 -14.52
CA ALA A 95 15.38 -11.44 -14.45
C ALA A 95 16.42 -11.80 -13.38
N GLU A 96 17.70 -11.72 -13.72
CA GLU A 96 18.80 -12.16 -12.85
C GLU A 96 19.07 -11.15 -11.74
N ASN A 97 18.94 -9.85 -12.05
CA ASN A 97 19.26 -8.76 -11.14
C ASN A 97 18.29 -7.56 -11.32
N SER A 98 18.44 -6.56 -10.47
CA SER A 98 17.60 -5.35 -10.48
C SER A 98 17.75 -4.52 -11.76
N THR A 99 18.95 -4.45 -12.34
CA THR A 99 19.19 -3.75 -13.61
C THR A 99 18.40 -4.35 -14.76
N GLU A 100 18.33 -5.68 -14.84
CA GLU A 100 17.49 -6.36 -15.84
C GLU A 100 16.00 -6.08 -15.61
N ILE A 101 15.55 -6.01 -14.34
CA ILE A 101 14.18 -5.55 -14.03
C ILE A 101 13.96 -4.14 -14.56
N PHE A 102 14.89 -3.21 -14.33
CA PHE A 102 14.74 -1.82 -14.81
C PHE A 102 14.62 -1.78 -16.34
N ASN A 103 15.43 -2.54 -17.06
CA ASN A 103 15.35 -2.65 -18.53
C ASN A 103 13.99 -3.20 -19.00
N LEU A 104 13.41 -4.17 -18.29
CA LEU A 104 12.09 -4.71 -18.59
C LEU A 104 10.95 -3.70 -18.35
N LEU A 105 11.19 -2.64 -17.59
CA LEU A 105 10.22 -1.58 -17.31
C LEU A 105 10.28 -0.43 -18.32
N ASN A 106 11.29 -0.38 -19.21
CA ASN A 106 11.42 0.67 -20.23
C ASN A 106 10.17 0.75 -21.14
N GLY A 107 9.69 1.96 -21.40
CA GLY A 107 8.45 2.21 -22.15
C GLY A 107 7.16 1.88 -21.39
N SER A 108 7.26 1.44 -20.12
CA SER A 108 6.10 1.18 -19.26
C SER A 108 5.81 2.37 -18.35
N PRO A 109 4.63 2.41 -17.68
CA PRO A 109 4.37 3.40 -16.64
C PRO A 109 5.32 3.35 -15.43
N TYR A 110 6.20 2.34 -15.36
CA TYR A 110 7.14 2.10 -14.26
C TYR A 110 8.60 2.30 -14.68
N GLU A 111 8.84 2.77 -15.90
CA GLU A 111 10.16 3.16 -16.37
C GLU A 111 10.79 4.16 -15.39
N LEU A 112 12.05 3.91 -15.03
CA LEU A 112 12.82 4.74 -14.12
C LEU A 112 13.55 5.83 -14.92
N GLU A 113 13.61 7.02 -14.35
CA GLU A 113 14.48 8.10 -14.85
C GLU A 113 15.95 7.76 -14.54
N GLU A 114 16.88 8.20 -15.40
CA GLU A 114 18.32 7.92 -15.26
C GLU A 114 18.84 8.40 -13.90
N GLU A 115 18.41 9.59 -13.47
CA GLU A 115 18.78 10.15 -12.17
C GLU A 115 18.33 9.29 -10.98
N VAL A 116 17.25 8.50 -11.14
CA VAL A 116 16.77 7.58 -10.09
C VAL A 116 17.66 6.34 -10.02
N ILE A 117 18.16 5.88 -11.17
CA ILE A 117 19.10 4.76 -11.26
C ILE A 117 20.47 5.17 -10.71
N ASP A 118 20.89 6.41 -10.96
CA ASP A 118 22.12 6.98 -10.38
C ASP A 118 22.00 7.05 -8.85
N LEU A 119 20.92 7.63 -8.32
CA LEU A 119 20.68 7.67 -6.86
C LEU A 119 20.61 6.28 -6.24
N TYR A 120 19.98 5.32 -6.92
CA TYR A 120 19.94 3.93 -6.48
C TYR A 120 21.36 3.35 -6.31
N THR A 121 22.24 3.62 -7.28
CA THR A 121 23.62 3.14 -7.31
C THR A 121 24.46 3.85 -6.25
N ASP A 122 24.42 5.19 -6.22
CA ASP A 122 25.19 6.04 -5.31
C ASP A 122 24.91 5.74 -3.84
N TYR A 123 23.63 5.53 -3.49
CA TYR A 123 23.22 5.22 -2.13
C TYR A 123 23.21 3.72 -1.84
N SER A 124 23.46 2.85 -2.84
CA SER A 124 23.31 1.39 -2.74
C SER A 124 22.00 1.00 -2.03
N SER A 125 20.92 1.68 -2.40
CA SER A 125 19.67 1.67 -1.65
C SER A 125 18.50 1.60 -2.61
N LEU A 126 17.52 0.75 -2.29
CA LEU A 126 16.29 0.65 -3.06
C LEU A 126 15.36 1.85 -2.86
N LEU A 127 15.61 2.67 -1.84
CA LEU A 127 14.73 3.76 -1.42
C LEU A 127 14.41 4.79 -2.53
N PRO A 128 15.38 5.26 -3.36
CA PRO A 128 15.09 6.17 -4.47
C PRO A 128 14.10 5.58 -5.46
N VAL A 129 14.27 4.29 -5.81
CA VAL A 129 13.38 3.56 -6.71
C VAL A 129 11.99 3.40 -6.11
N GLU A 130 11.89 3.03 -4.82
CA GLU A 130 10.59 2.92 -4.14
C GLU A 130 9.85 4.25 -4.15
N GLY A 131 10.51 5.32 -3.72
CA GLY A 131 9.89 6.65 -3.67
C GLY A 131 9.45 7.13 -5.05
N TYR A 132 10.27 6.90 -6.07
CA TYR A 132 9.92 7.24 -7.44
C TYR A 132 8.68 6.48 -7.95
N LEU A 133 8.64 5.15 -7.78
CA LEU A 133 7.50 4.33 -8.20
C LEU A 133 6.20 4.76 -7.50
N TRP A 134 6.26 5.04 -6.19
CA TRP A 134 5.11 5.53 -5.43
C TRP A 134 4.68 6.93 -5.87
N LYS A 135 5.63 7.84 -6.12
CA LYS A 135 5.34 9.19 -6.62
C LYS A 135 4.63 9.13 -7.97
N LYS A 136 5.16 8.37 -8.93
CA LYS A 136 4.53 8.18 -10.25
C LYS A 136 3.16 7.51 -10.14
N PHE A 137 2.99 6.54 -9.24
CA PHE A 137 1.68 5.95 -8.96
C PHE A 137 0.66 7.02 -8.49
N TYR A 138 1.01 7.82 -7.48
CA TYR A 138 0.10 8.84 -6.95
C TYR A 138 -0.22 9.91 -8.00
N GLU A 139 0.76 10.33 -8.81
CA GLU A 139 0.53 11.25 -9.94
C GLU A 139 -0.49 10.68 -10.94
N ARG A 140 -0.34 9.41 -11.33
CA ARG A 140 -1.24 8.75 -12.29
C ARG A 140 -2.65 8.57 -11.75
N VAL A 141 -2.78 8.06 -10.51
CA VAL A 141 -4.10 7.84 -9.93
C VAL A 141 -4.82 9.17 -9.67
N MET A 142 -4.11 10.21 -9.24
CA MET A 142 -4.68 11.54 -9.03
C MET A 142 -5.24 12.15 -10.33
N LYS A 143 -4.51 11.99 -11.46
CA LYS A 143 -5.00 12.39 -12.79
C LYS A 143 -6.28 11.66 -13.20
N SER A 144 -6.52 10.45 -12.69
CA SER A 144 -7.73 9.67 -13.02
C SER A 144 -8.97 10.09 -12.22
N VAL A 145 -8.80 10.77 -11.09
CA VAL A 145 -9.90 11.22 -10.21
C VAL A 145 -10.82 12.21 -10.90
N GLY A 146 -10.29 13.08 -11.77
CA GLY A 146 -11.09 14.09 -12.49
C GLY A 146 -12.16 13.50 -13.41
N LYS A 147 -12.15 12.18 -13.63
CA LYS A 147 -13.10 11.45 -14.49
C LYS A 147 -14.16 10.70 -13.68
N LEU A 148 -14.17 10.85 -12.35
CA LEU A 148 -15.14 10.22 -11.47
C LEU A 148 -16.41 11.07 -11.36
N PRO A 149 -17.61 10.45 -11.47
CA PRO A 149 -18.87 11.10 -11.10
C PRO A 149 -18.90 11.45 -9.59
N ASP A 150 -19.76 12.41 -9.19
CA ASP A 150 -20.32 12.84 -7.88
C ASP A 150 -19.48 12.79 -6.58
N SER A 151 -18.44 11.98 -6.52
CA SER A 151 -17.54 11.74 -5.39
C SER A 151 -16.08 12.02 -5.72
N GLY A 152 -15.77 12.55 -6.91
CA GLY A 152 -14.39 12.83 -7.33
C GLY A 152 -13.62 13.72 -6.34
N LYS A 153 -14.25 14.76 -5.78
CA LYS A 153 -13.63 15.60 -4.74
C LYS A 153 -13.26 14.82 -3.48
N LYS A 154 -14.19 14.00 -2.96
CA LYS A 154 -13.94 13.18 -1.77
C LYS A 154 -12.89 12.10 -2.01
N ILE A 155 -12.88 11.48 -3.19
CA ILE A 155 -11.85 10.49 -3.54
C ILE A 155 -10.48 11.17 -3.70
N ARG A 156 -10.43 12.39 -4.24
CA ARG A 156 -9.21 13.21 -4.25
C ARG A 156 -8.72 13.46 -2.83
N GLU A 157 -9.59 13.91 -1.93
CA GLU A 157 -9.25 14.13 -0.52
C GLU A 157 -8.71 12.85 0.13
N MET A 158 -9.35 11.69 -0.12
CA MET A 158 -8.87 10.38 0.36
C MET A 158 -7.45 10.08 -0.12
N LEU A 159 -7.16 10.25 -1.41
CA LEU A 159 -5.83 10.03 -1.96
C LEU A 159 -4.79 10.99 -1.40
N MET A 160 -5.15 12.27 -1.20
CA MET A 160 -4.23 13.24 -0.61
C MET A 160 -3.97 12.94 0.88
N MET A 161 -4.92 12.34 1.61
CA MET A 161 -4.65 11.79 2.95
C MET A 161 -3.71 10.59 2.91
N GLU A 162 -3.85 9.69 1.93
CA GLU A 162 -2.88 8.60 1.75
C GLU A 162 -1.47 9.14 1.45
N ILE A 163 -1.37 10.21 0.65
CA ILE A 163 -0.10 10.92 0.38
C ILE A 163 0.48 11.53 1.66
N ASP A 164 -0.32 12.24 2.45
CA ASP A 164 0.15 12.81 3.73
C ASP A 164 0.69 11.72 4.65
N ILE A 165 -0.07 10.62 4.80
CA ILE A 165 0.34 9.49 5.63
C ILE A 165 1.64 8.91 5.08
N ARG A 166 1.75 8.68 3.78
CA ARG A 166 2.98 8.17 3.16
C ARG A 166 4.17 9.11 3.39
N ASN A 167 3.95 10.41 3.33
CA ASN A 167 4.96 11.41 3.65
C ASN A 167 5.38 11.36 5.13
N CYS A 168 4.49 11.00 6.06
CA CYS A 168 4.90 10.72 7.45
C CYS A 168 5.88 9.54 7.54
N PHE A 169 5.65 8.45 6.78
CA PHE A 169 6.58 7.32 6.73
C PHE A 169 7.94 7.71 6.12
N ILE A 170 7.92 8.46 5.01
CA ILE A 170 9.14 8.98 4.37
C ILE A 170 9.90 9.88 5.36
N ALA A 171 9.19 10.77 6.03
CA ALA A 171 9.75 11.69 7.01
C ALA A 171 10.37 10.95 8.21
N ALA A 172 9.76 9.85 8.66
CA ALA A 172 10.33 9.01 9.71
C ALA A 172 11.56 8.19 9.26
N GLY A 173 11.86 8.15 7.95
CA GLY A 173 12.96 7.38 7.39
C GLY A 173 14.34 7.71 7.97
N PRO A 174 14.78 8.99 8.01
CA PRO A 174 16.05 9.39 8.61
C PRO A 174 16.25 8.90 10.06
N PRO A 175 15.36 9.16 11.04
CA PRO A 175 15.58 8.67 12.39
C PRO A 175 15.44 7.14 12.56
N LEU A 176 14.70 6.46 11.68
CA LEU A 176 14.49 5.00 11.77
C LEU A 176 15.59 4.18 11.10
N TYR A 177 16.12 4.67 9.98
CA TYR A 177 17.00 3.90 9.10
C TYR A 177 18.33 4.59 8.82
N GLY A 178 18.54 5.80 9.34
CA GLY A 178 19.79 6.55 9.14
C GLY A 178 19.92 7.20 7.76
N TYR A 179 18.81 7.36 7.01
CA TYR A 179 18.83 8.07 5.74
C TYR A 179 19.16 9.56 5.90
N SER A 180 19.74 10.19 4.88
CA SER A 180 19.93 11.64 4.91
C SER A 180 18.58 12.37 4.82
N PRO A 181 18.41 13.50 5.52
CA PRO A 181 17.23 14.37 5.37
C PRO A 181 16.98 14.78 3.92
N ASP A 182 18.04 15.08 3.16
CA ASP A 182 17.94 15.47 1.75
C ASP A 182 17.36 14.36 0.86
N LEU A 183 17.80 13.11 1.08
CA LEU A 183 17.25 11.96 0.37
C LEU A 183 15.76 11.80 0.70
N ALA A 184 15.39 11.84 1.98
CA ALA A 184 13.98 11.73 2.37
C ALA A 184 13.12 12.88 1.82
N GLU A 185 13.66 14.09 1.76
CA GLU A 185 12.99 15.26 1.18
C GLU A 185 12.69 15.07 -0.31
N ALA A 186 13.65 14.53 -1.07
CA ALA A 186 13.48 14.25 -2.51
C ALA A 186 12.36 13.24 -2.79
N LEU A 187 12.06 12.37 -1.82
CA LEU A 187 11.04 11.32 -1.93
C LEU A 187 9.63 11.80 -1.56
N LEU A 188 9.48 13.00 -0.98
CA LEU A 188 8.17 13.54 -0.60
C LEU A 188 7.22 13.64 -1.80
N ILE A 189 5.99 13.16 -1.60
CA ILE A 189 4.97 13.03 -2.63
C ILE A 189 4.03 14.24 -2.60
N ARG A 190 3.59 14.68 -3.79
CA ARG A 190 2.70 15.83 -3.99
C ARG A 190 1.37 15.42 -4.66
N PRO A 191 0.28 16.20 -4.49
CA PRO A 191 0.13 17.31 -3.55
C PRO A 191 -0.27 16.81 -2.15
N PRO A 192 0.25 17.40 -1.06
CA PRO A 192 -0.23 17.10 0.29
C PRO A 192 -1.63 17.67 0.54
N LEU A 193 -2.31 17.20 1.60
CA LEU A 193 -3.60 17.72 2.06
C LEU A 193 -3.48 18.57 3.32
N LYS A 194 -3.17 17.95 4.45
CA LYS A 194 -3.24 18.55 5.79
C LYS A 194 -1.88 18.86 6.40
N ILE A 195 -0.80 18.26 5.88
CA ILE A 195 0.57 18.56 6.30
C ILE A 195 1.28 19.23 5.14
N SER A 196 1.70 20.49 5.30
CA SER A 196 2.40 21.17 4.23
C SER A 196 3.77 20.53 3.95
N LEU A 197 4.26 20.65 2.72
CA LEU A 197 5.63 20.22 2.42
C LEU A 197 6.66 20.98 3.26
N LEU A 198 6.38 22.24 3.60
CA LEU A 198 7.25 23.04 4.45
C LEU A 198 7.35 22.44 5.86
N ASP A 199 6.22 22.02 6.44
CA ASP A 199 6.22 21.36 7.75
C ASP A 199 7.01 20.04 7.71
N LEU A 200 6.87 19.25 6.63
CA LEU A 200 7.62 18.00 6.43
C LEU A 200 9.12 18.25 6.27
N LYS A 201 9.51 19.29 5.53
CA LYS A 201 10.92 19.70 5.39
C LYS A 201 11.51 20.15 6.71
N ASN A 202 10.80 21.02 7.44
CA ASN A 202 11.22 21.47 8.76
C ASN A 202 11.40 20.29 9.72
N PHE A 203 10.54 19.29 9.63
CA PHE A 203 10.67 18.07 10.43
C PHE A 203 11.93 17.27 10.08
N LEU A 204 12.19 17.04 8.79
CA LEU A 204 13.34 16.28 8.30
C LEU A 204 14.68 16.86 8.76
N HIS A 205 14.77 18.19 8.81
CA HIS A 205 15.99 18.91 9.18
C HIS A 205 16.04 19.34 10.66
N SER A 206 15.01 19.02 11.45
CA SER A 206 14.96 19.39 12.86
C SER A 206 15.83 18.47 13.71
N LYS A 207 16.54 19.04 14.69
CA LYS A 207 17.20 18.29 15.77
C LYS A 207 16.20 17.71 16.76
N GLU A 208 15.00 18.29 16.84
CA GLU A 208 13.90 17.88 17.71
C GLU A 208 12.64 17.63 16.88
N PRO A 209 12.56 16.49 16.18
CA PRO A 209 11.47 16.23 15.25
C PRO A 209 10.10 16.09 15.95
N GLN A 210 10.09 15.72 17.23
CA GLN A 210 8.86 15.58 18.01
C GLN A 210 8.10 16.90 18.18
N GLU A 211 8.82 18.00 18.42
CA GLU A 211 8.21 19.32 18.65
C GLU A 211 7.55 19.87 17.37
N VAL A 212 8.20 19.69 16.22
CA VAL A 212 7.69 20.14 14.91
C VAL A 212 6.35 19.49 14.55
N LEU A 213 6.11 18.27 15.06
CA LEU A 213 4.92 17.49 14.79
C LEU A 213 3.80 17.64 15.82
N GLU A 214 4.03 18.37 16.91
CA GLU A 214 3.01 18.56 17.93
C GLU A 214 1.80 19.32 17.36
N GLY A 215 0.58 18.90 17.74
CA GLY A 215 -0.66 19.49 17.24
C GLY A 215 -1.00 19.22 15.76
N ARG A 216 -0.12 18.58 14.98
CA ARG A 216 -0.36 18.31 13.56
C ARG A 216 -1.26 17.06 13.32
N PRO A 217 -1.96 16.93 12.17
CA PRO A 217 -2.84 15.77 11.84
C PRO A 217 -2.13 14.41 11.88
N TYR A 218 -2.85 13.28 11.97
CA TYR A 218 -2.23 11.93 12.00
C TYR A 218 -1.31 11.67 13.22
N ARG A 219 -1.59 12.31 14.35
CA ARG A 219 -0.80 12.26 15.59
C ARG A 219 -0.41 10.84 16.02
N LEU A 220 -1.36 9.90 16.03
CA LEU A 220 -1.12 8.52 16.47
C LEU A 220 -0.14 7.79 15.53
N ILE A 221 -0.35 7.90 14.22
CA ILE A 221 0.51 7.29 13.19
C ILE A 221 1.94 7.78 13.37
N ARG A 222 2.15 9.11 13.48
CA ARG A 222 3.50 9.66 13.67
C ARG A 222 4.14 9.23 14.99
N LYS A 223 3.36 9.16 16.08
CA LYS A 223 3.87 8.69 17.37
C LYS A 223 4.35 7.24 17.30
N LEU A 224 3.64 6.38 16.58
CA LEU A 224 4.04 4.98 16.36
C LEU A 224 5.31 4.90 15.51
N LEU A 225 5.39 5.68 14.43
CA LEU A 225 6.59 5.76 13.59
C LEU A 225 7.82 6.18 14.39
N LEU A 226 7.73 7.21 15.23
CA LEU A 226 8.86 7.66 16.05
C LEU A 226 9.29 6.65 17.13
N LYS A 227 8.46 5.64 17.41
CA LYS A 227 8.80 4.52 18.29
C LYS A 227 9.35 3.30 17.52
N GLY A 228 9.46 3.37 16.19
CA GLY A 228 9.80 2.23 15.35
C GLY A 228 8.67 1.20 15.21
N GLU A 229 7.44 1.54 15.61
CA GLU A 229 6.28 0.64 15.55
C GLU A 229 5.56 0.73 14.19
N GLU A 230 6.30 0.56 13.09
CA GLU A 230 5.80 0.79 11.72
C GLU A 230 4.59 -0.06 11.34
N GLY A 231 4.58 -1.34 11.70
CA GLY A 231 3.44 -2.24 11.44
C GLY A 231 2.14 -1.73 12.08
N LYS A 232 2.23 -1.22 13.32
CA LYS A 232 1.09 -0.58 14.00
C LYS A 232 0.72 0.74 13.34
N ALA A 233 1.70 1.52 12.88
CA ALA A 233 1.44 2.75 12.14
C ALA A 233 0.67 2.48 10.83
N GLU A 234 0.97 1.39 10.11
CA GLU A 234 0.22 0.97 8.92
C GLU A 234 -1.22 0.55 9.23
N VAL A 235 -1.41 -0.12 10.36
CA VAL A 235 -2.75 -0.50 10.87
C VAL A 235 -3.56 0.74 11.19
N GLU A 236 -2.98 1.69 11.92
CA GLU A 236 -3.64 2.97 12.25
C GLU A 236 -3.90 3.84 11.02
N ALA A 237 -2.99 3.85 10.04
CA ALA A 237 -3.23 4.48 8.75
C ALA A 237 -4.45 3.90 8.03
N SER A 238 -4.56 2.57 8.02
CA SER A 238 -5.69 1.87 7.40
C SER A 238 -7.01 2.18 8.12
N ARG A 239 -7.01 2.14 9.47
CA ARG A 239 -8.16 2.51 10.31
C ARG A 239 -8.60 3.94 10.06
N TYR A 240 -7.67 4.89 10.01
CA TYR A 240 -7.96 6.29 9.78
C TYR A 240 -8.66 6.53 8.44
N ILE A 241 -8.15 5.95 7.34
CA ILE A 241 -8.77 6.10 6.01
C ILE A 241 -10.15 5.43 5.95
N ILE A 242 -10.28 4.21 6.51
CA ILE A 242 -11.57 3.51 6.55
C ILE A 242 -12.59 4.30 7.38
N GLY A 243 -12.21 4.78 8.56
CA GLY A 243 -13.07 5.60 9.42
C GLY A 243 -13.56 6.85 8.71
N TRP A 244 -12.66 7.57 8.03
CA TRP A 244 -13.02 8.72 7.22
C TRP A 244 -14.01 8.36 6.09
N LEU A 245 -13.79 7.25 5.36
CA LEU A 245 -14.71 6.79 4.34
C LEU A 245 -16.08 6.42 4.92
N MET A 246 -16.12 5.81 6.12
CA MET A 246 -17.35 5.47 6.82
C MET A 246 -18.13 6.72 7.25
N GLU A 247 -17.47 7.78 7.73
CA GLU A 247 -18.11 9.05 8.08
C GLU A 247 -18.69 9.78 6.85
N LYS A 248 -18.02 9.66 5.69
CA LYS A 248 -18.40 10.39 4.48
C LYS A 248 -19.37 9.63 3.58
N LYS A 249 -19.64 8.35 3.86
CA LYS A 249 -20.60 7.54 3.12
C LYS A 249 -22.01 8.12 3.34
N ARG A 250 -22.75 8.31 2.25
CA ARG A 250 -24.20 8.58 2.34
C ARG A 250 -24.89 7.22 2.32
N MET A 251 -25.70 6.91 3.34
CA MET A 251 -26.28 5.57 3.53
C MET A 251 -27.20 5.11 2.38
N ASN A 252 -27.67 6.03 1.53
CA ASN A 252 -28.73 5.74 0.55
C ASN A 252 -28.27 5.73 -0.92
N PHE A 253 -26.97 5.70 -1.23
CA PHE A 253 -26.52 5.72 -2.64
C PHE A 253 -25.22 4.95 -2.90
N VAL A 254 -25.24 4.06 -3.89
CA VAL A 254 -24.05 3.37 -4.43
C VAL A 254 -23.22 4.39 -5.21
N SER A 255 -22.34 5.09 -4.50
CA SER A 255 -21.40 6.07 -5.05
C SER A 255 -20.01 5.47 -5.27
N SER A 256 -19.15 6.16 -6.04
CA SER A 256 -17.73 5.81 -6.13
C SER A 256 -17.06 5.74 -4.75
N LEU A 257 -17.54 6.54 -3.78
CA LEU A 257 -17.06 6.51 -2.40
C LEU A 257 -17.43 5.20 -1.69
N TYR A 258 -18.64 4.67 -1.92
CA TYR A 258 -19.07 3.39 -1.38
C TYR A 258 -18.22 2.25 -1.96
N VAL A 259 -17.94 2.27 -3.26
CA VAL A 259 -17.05 1.28 -3.90
C VAL A 259 -15.64 1.35 -3.31
N MET A 260 -15.13 2.55 -3.02
CA MET A 260 -13.83 2.71 -2.35
C MET A 260 -13.82 2.21 -0.92
N LEU A 261 -14.88 2.48 -0.15
CA LEU A 261 -15.03 1.90 1.18
C LEU A 261 -15.03 0.38 1.11
N TYR A 262 -15.83 -0.21 0.22
CA TYR A 262 -15.88 -1.65 0.04
C TYR A 262 -14.50 -2.23 -0.33
N LEU A 263 -13.79 -1.62 -1.28
CA LEU A 263 -12.44 -2.05 -1.63
C LEU A 263 -11.49 -2.00 -0.42
N LYS A 264 -11.51 -0.90 0.36
CA LYS A 264 -10.69 -0.78 1.59
C LYS A 264 -11.04 -1.82 2.65
N LEU A 265 -12.31 -2.20 2.77
CA LEU A 265 -12.73 -3.28 3.66
C LEU A 265 -12.23 -4.65 3.18
N CYS A 266 -12.25 -4.92 1.87
CA CYS A 266 -11.64 -6.12 1.30
C CYS A 266 -10.12 -6.18 1.55
N GLU A 267 -9.43 -5.05 1.42
CA GLU A 267 -8.00 -4.94 1.74
C GLU A 267 -7.72 -5.25 3.21
N ALA A 268 -8.54 -4.67 4.11
CA ALA A 268 -8.44 -4.92 5.54
C ALA A 268 -8.75 -6.38 5.89
N GLU A 269 -9.76 -6.99 5.26
CA GLU A 269 -10.09 -8.41 5.44
C GLU A 269 -8.91 -9.30 5.05
N PHE A 270 -8.34 -9.09 3.85
CA PHE A 270 -7.19 -9.85 3.37
C PHE A 270 -5.98 -9.75 4.30
N LYS A 271 -5.66 -8.53 4.75
CA LYS A 271 -4.56 -8.27 5.70
C LYS A 271 -4.83 -8.92 7.06
N ASN A 272 -6.01 -8.73 7.63
CA ASN A 272 -6.40 -9.30 8.91
C ASN A 272 -6.27 -10.83 8.92
N LEU A 273 -6.83 -11.50 7.90
CA LEU A 273 -6.78 -12.96 7.80
C LEU A 273 -5.34 -13.46 7.65
N THR A 274 -4.52 -12.74 6.89
CA THR A 274 -3.09 -13.03 6.77
C THR A 274 -2.36 -12.87 8.11
N THR A 275 -2.57 -11.76 8.82
CA THR A 275 -1.97 -11.50 10.14
C THR A 275 -2.38 -12.56 11.16
N LEU A 276 -3.67 -12.89 11.24
CA LEU A 276 -4.18 -13.92 12.14
C LEU A 276 -3.55 -15.29 11.83
N THR A 277 -3.52 -15.66 10.56
CA THR A 277 -3.04 -16.99 10.13
C THR A 277 -1.54 -17.17 10.40
N TYR A 278 -0.72 -16.18 10.05
CA TYR A 278 0.72 -16.25 10.32
C TYR A 278 1.04 -16.02 11.79
N GLY A 279 0.28 -15.17 12.49
CA GLY A 279 0.41 -14.98 13.94
C GLY A 279 0.22 -16.29 14.70
N VAL A 280 -0.82 -17.06 14.34
CA VAL A 280 -1.05 -18.40 14.89
C VAL A 280 0.07 -19.37 14.48
N LYS A 281 0.47 -19.40 13.20
CA LYS A 281 1.57 -20.28 12.72
C LYS A 281 2.87 -20.07 13.49
N TYR A 282 3.19 -18.83 13.85
CA TYR A 282 4.41 -18.47 14.56
C TYR A 282 4.24 -18.37 16.08
N ASN A 283 3.10 -18.80 16.63
CA ASN A 283 2.80 -18.76 18.06
C ASN A 283 3.01 -17.36 18.68
N LEU A 284 2.63 -16.30 17.97
CA LEU A 284 2.68 -14.95 18.51
C LEU A 284 1.63 -14.79 19.62
N PRO A 285 1.91 -14.01 20.68
CA PRO A 285 0.93 -13.68 21.71
C PRO A 285 -0.37 -13.11 21.11
N PRO A 286 -1.56 -13.51 21.58
CA PRO A 286 -2.83 -13.01 21.07
C PRO A 286 -2.93 -11.49 21.07
N GLU A 287 -2.33 -10.83 22.08
CA GLU A 287 -2.28 -9.37 22.21
C GLU A 287 -1.54 -8.77 21.00
N ASN A 288 -0.35 -9.29 20.70
CA ASN A 288 0.45 -8.87 19.53
C ASN A 288 -0.31 -9.09 18.22
N ILE A 289 -1.06 -10.18 18.09
CA ILE A 289 -1.87 -10.43 16.89
C ILE A 289 -3.00 -9.39 16.80
N SER A 290 -3.72 -9.16 17.90
CA SER A 290 -4.87 -8.25 17.95
C SER A 290 -4.52 -6.80 17.64
N GLU A 291 -3.37 -6.32 18.11
CA GLU A 291 -2.84 -4.98 17.82
C GLU A 291 -2.51 -4.78 16.33
N ASN A 292 -2.26 -5.86 15.58
CA ASN A 292 -1.87 -5.81 14.17
C ASN A 292 -3.04 -6.10 13.19
N VAL A 293 -4.26 -6.14 13.70
CA VAL A 293 -5.49 -6.34 12.91
C VAL A 293 -6.16 -4.98 12.68
N ILE A 294 -6.49 -4.66 11.43
CA ILE A 294 -7.05 -3.36 11.02
C ILE A 294 -8.47 -3.19 11.55
N LEU A 295 -9.34 -4.14 11.25
CA LEU A 295 -10.72 -4.15 11.74
C LEU A 295 -10.86 -5.22 12.81
N THR A 296 -11.17 -4.82 14.04
CA THR A 296 -11.70 -5.74 15.03
C THR A 296 -13.13 -6.09 14.60
N LEU A 297 -13.32 -7.30 14.10
CA LEU A 297 -14.66 -7.88 14.07
C LEU A 297 -15.10 -8.01 15.53
N LEU A 298 -16.23 -7.37 15.87
CA LEU A 298 -16.93 -7.34 17.17
C LEU A 298 -16.63 -6.13 18.06
N SER A 299 -17.53 -5.15 17.98
CA SER A 299 -18.32 -4.69 19.13
C SER A 299 -19.76 -4.54 18.67
#